data_AF-A0A7X3MXM1-F1
#
_entry.id   AF-A0A7X3MXM1-F1
#
_cell.length_a   1.000
_cell.length_b   1.000
_cell.length_c   1.000
_cell.angle_alpha   90.00
_cell.angle_beta   90.00
_cell.angle_gamma   90.00
#
_symmetry.space_group_name_H-M   'P 1'
#
loop_
_entity.id
_entity.type
_entity.pdbx_description
1 polymer ?
#
loop_
_entity_poly.entity_id
_entity_poly.type
_entity_poly.pdbx_seq_one_letter_code
_entity_poly.pdbx_strand_id
1 'polypeptide(L)' 'MNKVYGDARSALAGLVKDGMTIMAGGFGLCGIPEALIEAIRD' A
#
# COMPACT_ATOMS: atom_id res chain seq x y z
N MET A 1 12.49 -16.83 3.38
CA MET A 1 12.57 -15.40 3.02
C MET A 1 11.76 -15.20 1.74
N ASN A 2 10.44 -15.07 1.85
CA ASN A 2 9.54 -14.78 0.72
C ASN A 2 8.78 -13.51 1.07
N LYS A 3 9.02 -12.43 0.32
CA LYS A 3 8.41 -11.10 0.50
C LYS A 3 7.43 -10.75 -0.62
N VAL A 4 7.11 -11.75 -1.45
CA VAL A 4 6.14 -11.60 -2.53
C VAL A 4 4.78 -12.01 -1.98
N TYR A 5 3.82 -11.10 -2.09
CA TYR A 5 2.44 -11.30 -1.66
C TYR A 5 1.55 -11.44 -2.90
N GLY A 6 0.44 -12.18 -2.78
CA GLY A 6 -0.46 -12.43 -3.89
C GLY A 6 -1.31 -11.21 -4.28
N ASP A 7 -1.53 -10.29 -3.34
CA ASP A 7 -2.34 -9.09 -3.52
C ASP A 7 -1.96 -7.99 -2.51
N ALA A 8 -2.43 -6.76 -2.75
CA ALA A 8 -2.16 -5.59 -1.91
C ALA A 8 -2.70 -5.71 -0.49
N ARG A 9 -3.85 -6.38 -0.29
CA ARG A 9 -4.49 -6.51 1.02
C ARG A 9 -3.69 -7.43 1.93
N SER A 10 -3.26 -8.57 1.42
CA SER A 10 -2.40 -9.52 2.13
C SER A 10 -1.03 -8.92 2.46
N ALA A 11 -0.51 -8.02 1.61
CA ALA A 11 0.73 -7.30 1.87
C ALA A 11 0.63 -6.29 3.03
N LEU A 12 -0.57 -5.71 3.26
CA LEU A 12 -0.81 -4.67 4.26
C LEU A 12 -1.51 -5.17 5.53
N ALA A 13 -2.00 -6.42 5.54
CA ALA A 13 -2.76 -7.00 6.63
C ALA A 13 -2.01 -6.93 7.98
N GLY A 14 -2.62 -6.25 8.96
CA GLY A 14 -2.04 -6.08 10.30
C GLY A 14 -0.89 -5.06 10.40
N LEU A 15 -0.52 -4.39 9.30
CA LEU A 15 0.50 -3.35 9.31
C LEU A 15 -0.10 -1.94 9.43
N VAL A 16 -1.18 -1.68 8.68
CA VAL A 16 -1.83 -0.36 8.61
C VAL A 16 -2.65 -0.10 9.88
N LYS A 17 -2.58 1.13 10.37
CA LYS A 17 -3.32 1.60 11.56
C LYS A 17 -3.48 3.12 11.52
N ASP A 18 -4.49 3.60 12.24
CA ASP A 18 -4.80 5.03 12.34
C ASP A 18 -3.63 5.84 12.91
N GLY A 19 -3.46 7.05 12.38
CA GLY A 19 -2.39 7.98 12.79
C GLY A 19 -0.99 7.65 12.26
N MET A 20 -0.85 6.64 11.39
CA MET A 20 0.42 6.33 10.73
C MET A 20 0.77 7.38 9.67
N THR A 21 2.03 7.85 9.68
CA THR A 21 2.59 8.61 8.55
C THR A 21 3.03 7.64 7.45
N ILE A 22 2.47 7.79 6.25
CA ILE A 22 2.78 6.96 5.08
C ILE A 22 3.62 7.76 4.09
N MET A 23 4.69 7.17 3.59
CA MET A 23 5.45 7.71 2.46
C MET A 23 4.94 7.05 1.17
N ALA A 24 4.45 7.86 0.24
CA ALA A 24 3.95 7.41 -1.05
C ALA A 24 4.74 8.07 -2.19
N GLY A 25 5.17 7.27 -3.17
CA GLY A 25 5.83 7.75 -4.38
C GLY A 25 4.83 8.12 -5.49
N GLY A 26 5.31 8.88 -6.48
CA GLY A 26 4.56 9.24 -7.68
C GLY A 26 4.66 10.74 -8.03
N PHE A 27 4.36 11.08 -9.28
CA PHE A 27 4.22 12.46 -9.77
C PHE A 27 2.92 12.60 -10.57
N GLY A 28 1.94 13.32 -10.02
CA GLY A 28 0.57 13.31 -10.55
C GLY A 28 0.01 11.89 -10.52
N LEU A 29 -0.26 11.30 -11.69
CA LEU A 29 -0.69 9.90 -11.84
C LEU A 29 0.45 8.94 -12.25
N CYS A 30 1.64 9.47 -12.58
CA CYS A 30 2.76 8.66 -13.02
C CYS A 30 3.47 8.04 -11.80
N GLY A 31 3.58 6.71 -11.77
CA GLY A 31 4.35 5.99 -10.75
C GLY A 31 3.70 5.91 -9.36
N ILE A 32 2.38 6.11 -9.26
CA ILE A 32 1.66 5.94 -8.00
C ILE A 32 1.49 4.46 -7.65
N PRO A 33 1.52 4.08 -6.36
CA PRO A 33 1.24 2.71 -5.92
C PRO A 33 -0.28 2.44 -5.87
N GLU A 34 -0.96 2.49 -7.03
CA GLU A 34 -2.42 2.44 -7.16
C GLU A 34 -3.07 1.31 -6.35
N ALA A 35 -2.62 0.06 -6.54
CA ALA A 35 -3.19 -1.10 -5.83
C ALA A 35 -3.05 -1.01 -4.30
N LEU A 36 -1.98 -0.39 -3.79
CA LEU A 36 -1.80 -0.20 -2.34
C LEU A 36 -2.65 0.95 -1.80
N ILE A 37 -2.86 2.01 -2.59
CA ILE A 37 -3.76 3.12 -2.25
C ILE A 37 -5.20 2.59 -2.12
N GLU A 38 -5.64 1.77 -3.07
CA GLU A 38 -6.96 1.13 -3.02
C GLU A 38 -7.12 0.24 -1.79
N ALA A 39 -6.11 -0.57 -1.46
CA ALA A 39 -6.16 -1.45 -0.30
C ALA A 39 -6.14 -0.72 1.06
N ILE A 40 -5.70 0.55 1.11
CA ILE A 40 -5.76 1.39 2.32
C ILE A 40 -7.10 2.10 2.45
N ARG A 41 -7.72 2.46 1.32
CA ARG A 41 -9.01 3.15 1.28
C ARG A 41 -10.15 2.30 1.84
N ASP A 42 -10.11 0.99 1.59
CA ASP A 42 -11.17 0.01 1.90
C ASP A 42 -10.93 -0.73 3.23
#